data_AF-A0A558CX74-F1
#
_entry.id   AF-A0A558CX74-F1
#
_cell.length_a   1.000
_cell.length_b   1.000
_cell.length_c   1.000
_cell.angle_alpha   90.00
_cell.angle_beta   90.00
_cell.angle_gamma   90.00
#
_symmetry.space_group_name_H-M   'P 1'
#
loop_
_entity.id
_entity.type
_entity.pdbx_description
1 polymer ?
#
loop_
_entity_poly.entity_id
_entity_poly.type
_entity_poly.pdbx_seq_one_letter_code
_entity_poly.pdbx_strand_id
1 'polypeptide(L)'
;MKSEDHVAVIAKRSRSRKDGKSSFAALVRYIQDSHSSEERLLYSTPTNCLSDDMDLVIKEIEATQALNTRSQVDKTYHLIASFHEGERPSREALDDIEQRLCEAIKLGDHQRVSAVHDNTDHLHIHIAINKVHPETLCTVTPFNDFHELQKACRLLEARHGLVVDAGEEKGQLLTAPVQDLEAHQGIESFQRWAQGEPQARLSALLDRPDPTWFDVHQTLNEYGLMIAPRGNGFVVRDQGNAEFSIKASQLGRRFSKGGLERQLGDYTPAGASLPDPSQQYEPAPQTIQDQARAELWNQYKTTSERQLSEKTQALQTIKAEASKAYRELTATFRARRQVIFTRKDVSGRKKRAANSLLRMERVQAQQALKRHYNGLRQAAMQGHRKETWIQFLQREANSGNTVAVDALRRAKKRTDHKEASYLSGTAEAAPDALLYQMKYQVHRNGDVTYYMDGKAVTDEGKRIRVGEAFDERSIQIALRMAQNQFGNRLKINGSEIFQRQAAEVAGRLGMNITFTDSALEQVKGAHQRYAYRKDPVQQYVDQRNATTDKVADLLHHRRYQESDAGTLVYRGQRTIKGGPKVALLEKEGTMLVRPINQEQASKLKQCRVGSVVEADGTCIQIKDRGRE
;
A
#
# COMPACT_ATOMS: atom_id res chain seq x y z
N MET A 1 25.23 -2.53 15.53
CA MET A 1 24.73 -2.59 14.14
C MET A 1 23.46 -3.43 14.20
N LYS A 2 22.30 -2.77 14.32
CA LYS A 2 21.01 -3.46 14.47
C LYS A 2 20.57 -3.90 13.08
N SER A 3 20.32 -5.19 12.91
CA SER A 3 19.77 -5.77 11.68
C SER A 3 18.37 -5.20 11.44
N GLU A 4 18.16 -4.74 10.21
CA GLU A 4 16.88 -4.21 9.74
C GLU A 4 16.01 -5.39 9.33
N ASP A 5 14.78 -5.45 9.85
CA ASP A 5 13.83 -6.51 9.54
C ASP A 5 13.25 -6.27 8.13
N HIS A 6 13.47 -7.23 7.23
CA HIS A 6 13.04 -7.19 5.83
C HIS A 6 11.86 -8.17 5.64
N VAL A 7 10.94 -7.94 4.71
CA VAL A 7 9.81 -8.86 4.47
C VAL A 7 10.01 -9.59 3.14
N ALA A 8 10.09 -10.92 3.23
CA ALA A 8 10.42 -11.87 2.16
C ALA A 8 9.18 -12.46 1.47
N VAL A 9 9.33 -13.49 0.61
CA VAL A 9 8.19 -14.14 -0.07
C VAL A 9 7.29 -14.79 0.96
N ILE A 10 6.02 -14.38 1.01
CA ILE A 10 5.05 -14.92 1.97
C ILE A 10 4.07 -15.85 1.26
N ALA A 11 4.24 -17.16 1.47
CA ALA A 11 3.26 -18.16 1.08
C ALA A 11 2.37 -18.56 2.26
N LYS A 12 1.06 -18.47 2.09
CA LYS A 12 0.08 -18.87 3.12
C LYS A 12 -1.20 -19.45 2.54
N ARG A 13 -1.81 -20.34 3.32
CA ARG A 13 -3.16 -20.83 3.06
C ARG A 13 -4.20 -19.76 3.38
N SER A 14 -5.07 -19.46 2.42
CA SER A 14 -6.24 -18.62 2.65
C SER A 14 -7.29 -19.34 3.51
N ARG A 15 -8.06 -18.58 4.29
CA ARG A 15 -9.04 -19.15 5.22
C ARG A 15 -10.19 -19.81 4.48
N SER A 16 -10.42 -21.09 4.76
CA SER A 16 -11.62 -21.81 4.33
C SER A 16 -12.89 -21.18 4.94
N ARG A 17 -14.02 -21.32 4.24
CA ARG A 17 -15.33 -20.86 4.74
C ARG A 17 -15.71 -21.58 6.05
N LYS A 18 -16.45 -20.88 6.92
CA LYS A 18 -16.88 -21.41 8.25
C LYS A 18 -17.75 -22.67 8.17
N ASP A 19 -18.35 -22.96 7.01
CA ASP A 19 -19.16 -24.16 6.76
C ASP A 19 -18.35 -25.35 6.21
N GLY A 20 -17.04 -25.19 6.00
CA GLY A 20 -16.12 -26.25 5.62
C GLY A 20 -16.29 -26.80 4.20
N LYS A 21 -17.07 -26.12 3.35
CA LYS A 21 -17.37 -26.56 1.97
C LYS A 21 -17.11 -25.42 0.99
N SER A 22 -15.91 -25.36 0.43
CA SER A 22 -15.61 -24.42 -0.65
C SER A 22 -15.94 -25.04 -2.02
N SER A 23 -16.35 -24.19 -2.97
CA SER A 23 -16.57 -24.59 -4.36
C SER A 23 -15.35 -24.18 -5.16
N PHE A 24 -14.79 -25.12 -5.91
CA PHE A 24 -13.64 -24.85 -6.78
C PHE A 24 -14.01 -23.81 -7.85
N ALA A 25 -15.15 -23.97 -8.52
CA ALA A 25 -15.66 -22.97 -9.47
C ALA A 25 -15.80 -21.57 -8.87
N ALA A 26 -16.34 -21.46 -7.64
CA ALA A 26 -16.48 -20.17 -6.98
C ALA A 26 -15.12 -19.54 -6.63
N LEU A 27 -14.13 -20.36 -6.28
CA LEU A 27 -12.78 -19.89 -6.02
C LEU A 27 -12.08 -19.44 -7.31
N VAL A 28 -12.18 -20.19 -8.41
CA VAL A 28 -11.59 -19.80 -9.69
C VAL A 28 -12.17 -18.48 -10.19
N ARG A 29 -13.49 -18.32 -10.17
CA ARG A 29 -14.13 -17.03 -10.49
C ARG A 29 -13.64 -15.91 -9.59
N TYR A 30 -13.53 -16.18 -8.29
CA TYR A 30 -13.01 -15.21 -7.33
C TYR A 30 -11.57 -14.76 -7.64
N ILE A 31 -10.68 -15.67 -8.02
CA ILE A 31 -9.29 -15.30 -8.33
C ILE A 31 -9.12 -14.75 -9.76
N GLN A 32 -10.13 -14.86 -10.62
CA GLN A 32 -10.12 -14.29 -11.96
C GLN A 32 -10.74 -12.89 -12.04
N ASP A 33 -11.70 -12.59 -11.18
CA ASP A 33 -12.29 -11.26 -11.10
C ASP A 33 -11.29 -10.29 -10.44
N SER A 34 -11.03 -9.15 -11.08
CA SER A 34 -10.34 -8.01 -10.47
C SER A 34 -11.30 -7.32 -9.48
N HIS A 35 -11.16 -7.66 -8.20
CA HIS A 35 -12.10 -7.31 -7.12
C HIS A 35 -12.09 -5.82 -6.73
N SER A 36 -11.11 -5.07 -7.21
CA SER A 36 -10.97 -3.63 -7.00
C SER A 36 -10.48 -2.94 -8.27
N SER A 37 -10.73 -1.64 -8.41
CA SER A 37 -10.18 -0.82 -9.49
C SER A 37 -8.64 -0.74 -9.50
N GLU A 38 -7.98 -1.28 -8.47
CA GLU A 38 -6.54 -1.24 -8.24
C GLU A 38 -5.84 -2.60 -8.48
N GLU A 39 -6.58 -3.70 -8.60
CA GLU A 39 -6.05 -5.05 -8.87
C GLU A 39 -6.17 -5.38 -10.35
N ARG A 40 -5.04 -5.57 -11.01
CA ARG A 40 -4.98 -5.99 -12.41
C ARG A 40 -4.58 -7.47 -12.49
N LEU A 41 -5.47 -8.30 -13.03
CA LEU A 41 -5.10 -9.66 -13.43
C LEU A 41 -4.08 -9.58 -14.59
N LEU A 42 -2.89 -10.14 -14.40
CA LEU A 42 -1.87 -10.22 -15.44
C LEU A 42 -2.15 -11.42 -16.36
N TYR A 43 -2.26 -12.61 -15.77
CA TYR A 43 -2.58 -13.85 -16.47
C TYR A 43 -3.10 -14.91 -15.48
N SER A 44 -3.73 -15.95 -16.04
CA SER A 44 -4.09 -17.15 -15.30
C SER A 44 -3.56 -18.38 -16.03
N THR A 45 -3.25 -19.45 -15.29
CA THR A 45 -2.65 -20.65 -15.85
C THR A 45 -3.20 -21.88 -15.14
N PRO A 46 -3.84 -22.81 -15.87
CA PRO A 46 -4.14 -24.14 -15.35
C PRO A 46 -2.88 -25.01 -15.38
N THR A 47 -2.68 -25.83 -14.35
CA THR A 47 -1.56 -26.78 -14.26
C THR A 47 -2.07 -28.16 -13.90
N ASN A 48 -1.48 -29.19 -14.52
CA ASN A 48 -1.88 -30.60 -14.43
C ASN A 48 -3.33 -30.89 -14.86
N CYS A 49 -3.88 -30.05 -15.76
CA CYS A 49 -5.19 -30.24 -16.36
C CYS A 49 -5.06 -30.66 -17.83
N LEU A 50 -6.07 -31.34 -18.37
CA LEU A 50 -6.10 -31.79 -19.77
C LEU A 50 -6.42 -30.66 -20.76
N SER A 51 -7.11 -29.63 -20.28
CA SER A 51 -7.53 -28.47 -21.06
C SER A 51 -6.87 -27.19 -20.57
N ASP A 52 -6.76 -26.20 -21.45
CA ASP A 52 -6.41 -24.81 -21.14
C ASP A 52 -7.64 -23.88 -21.08
N ASP A 53 -8.77 -24.28 -21.70
CA ASP A 53 -10.07 -23.61 -21.52
C ASP A 53 -10.54 -23.68 -20.06
N MET A 54 -10.76 -22.52 -19.44
CA MET A 54 -11.03 -22.42 -18.01
C MET A 54 -12.36 -23.06 -17.59
N ASP A 55 -13.40 -22.99 -18.43
CA ASP A 55 -14.69 -23.61 -18.12
C ASP A 55 -14.57 -25.14 -18.16
N LEU A 56 -13.76 -25.67 -19.08
CA LEU A 56 -13.44 -27.09 -19.15
C LEU A 56 -12.55 -27.52 -17.97
N VAL A 57 -11.54 -26.73 -17.60
CA VAL A 57 -10.67 -26.98 -16.43
C VAL A 57 -11.49 -27.06 -15.14
N ILE A 58 -12.41 -26.13 -14.91
CA ILE A 58 -13.28 -26.14 -13.73
C ILE A 58 -14.11 -27.43 -13.70
N LYS A 59 -14.72 -27.82 -14.83
CA LYS A 59 -15.51 -29.05 -14.93
C LYS A 59 -14.66 -30.31 -14.70
N GLU A 60 -13.46 -30.34 -15.27
CA GLU A 60 -12.49 -31.42 -15.10
C GLU A 60 -12.14 -31.62 -13.63
N ILE A 61 -11.78 -30.54 -12.93
CA ILE A 61 -11.41 -30.58 -11.51
C ILE A 61 -12.60 -30.97 -10.63
N GLU A 62 -13.78 -30.39 -10.88
CA GLU A 62 -14.99 -30.75 -10.11
C GLU A 62 -15.40 -32.21 -10.34
N ALA A 63 -15.20 -32.74 -11.56
CA ALA A 63 -15.39 -34.15 -11.85
C ALA A 63 -14.40 -35.02 -11.06
N THR A 64 -13.09 -34.70 -11.07
CA THR A 64 -12.09 -35.39 -10.24
C THR A 64 -12.45 -35.34 -8.75
N GLN A 65 -12.89 -34.18 -8.25
CA GLN A 65 -13.36 -34.04 -6.87
C GLN A 65 -14.58 -34.93 -6.57
N ALA A 66 -15.51 -35.06 -7.52
CA ALA A 66 -16.70 -35.89 -7.37
C ALA A 66 -16.38 -37.40 -7.33
N LEU A 67 -15.34 -37.85 -8.04
CA LEU A 67 -14.87 -39.25 -8.02
C LEU A 67 -14.36 -39.68 -6.63
N ASN A 68 -13.89 -38.75 -5.81
CA ASN A 68 -13.57 -39.04 -4.42
C ASN A 68 -14.86 -39.12 -3.56
N THR A 69 -15.41 -40.31 -3.37
CA THR A 69 -16.62 -40.53 -2.55
C THR A 69 -16.31 -40.85 -1.09
N ARG A 70 -15.04 -41.08 -0.75
CA ARG A 70 -14.59 -41.55 0.58
C ARG A 70 -14.41 -40.43 1.60
N SER A 71 -13.99 -39.24 1.17
CA SER A 71 -13.66 -38.14 2.07
C SER A 71 -14.75 -37.07 2.13
N GLN A 72 -15.06 -36.63 3.34
CA GLN A 72 -16.02 -35.53 3.62
C GLN A 72 -15.33 -34.19 3.88
N VAL A 73 -14.00 -34.15 3.84
CA VAL A 73 -13.22 -32.93 4.07
C VAL A 73 -13.29 -32.01 2.85
N ASP A 74 -13.02 -30.72 3.06
CA ASP A 74 -12.88 -29.78 1.96
C ASP A 74 -11.80 -30.26 0.97
N LYS A 75 -12.17 -30.28 -0.31
CA LYS A 75 -11.35 -30.78 -1.42
C LYS A 75 -10.62 -29.65 -2.16
N THR A 76 -10.87 -28.40 -1.80
CA THR A 76 -10.20 -27.25 -2.41
C THR A 76 -9.21 -26.63 -1.41
N TYR A 77 -8.02 -26.30 -1.91
CA TYR A 77 -6.98 -25.59 -1.16
C TYR A 77 -6.69 -24.26 -1.87
N HIS A 78 -6.71 -23.16 -1.14
CA HIS A 78 -6.40 -21.84 -1.67
C HIS A 78 -5.08 -21.38 -1.07
N LEU A 79 -4.04 -21.37 -1.89
CA LEU A 79 -2.71 -20.88 -1.56
C LEU A 79 -2.54 -19.46 -2.12
N ILE A 80 -1.89 -18.59 -1.36
CA ILE A 80 -1.52 -17.24 -1.80
C ILE A 80 -0.02 -17.10 -1.57
N ALA A 81 0.70 -16.69 -2.61
CA ALA A 81 2.10 -16.30 -2.54
C ALA A 81 2.22 -14.81 -2.88
N SER A 82 2.75 -14.01 -1.96
CA SER A 82 2.92 -12.56 -2.14
C SER A 82 4.40 -12.22 -2.19
N PHE A 83 4.75 -11.29 -3.07
CA PHE A 83 6.10 -10.79 -3.28
C PHE A 83 6.31 -9.42 -2.65
N HIS A 84 7.57 -9.05 -2.52
CA HIS A 84 7.92 -7.75 -1.97
C HIS A 84 7.36 -6.60 -2.83
N GLU A 85 7.17 -5.43 -2.23
CA GLU A 85 6.83 -4.22 -2.99
C GLU A 85 7.94 -3.96 -4.03
N GLY A 86 7.62 -3.53 -5.25
CA GLY A 86 8.62 -3.37 -6.31
C GLY A 86 9.24 -4.65 -6.89
N GLU A 87 9.16 -5.81 -6.24
CA GLU A 87 9.56 -7.08 -6.84
C GLU A 87 8.54 -7.50 -7.90
N ARG A 88 9.05 -7.77 -9.10
CA ARG A 88 8.27 -8.31 -10.23
C ARG A 88 9.05 -9.48 -10.82
N PRO A 89 9.02 -10.66 -10.17
CA PRO A 89 9.70 -11.84 -10.69
C PRO A 89 9.23 -12.15 -12.12
N SER A 90 10.13 -12.70 -12.94
CA SER A 90 9.80 -13.08 -14.31
C SER A 90 8.71 -14.17 -14.33
N ARG A 91 8.04 -14.31 -15.47
CA ARG A 91 7.05 -15.39 -15.68
C ARG A 91 7.60 -16.77 -15.31
N GLU A 92 8.82 -17.05 -15.75
CA GLU A 92 9.53 -18.31 -15.48
C GLU A 92 9.79 -18.51 -13.98
N ALA A 93 10.18 -17.44 -13.26
CA ALA A 93 10.37 -17.49 -11.83
C ALA A 93 9.05 -17.73 -11.09
N LEU A 94 7.95 -17.09 -11.51
CA LEU A 94 6.62 -17.27 -10.92
C LEU A 94 6.12 -18.72 -11.11
N ASP A 95 6.35 -19.32 -12.28
CA ASP A 95 5.97 -20.70 -12.57
C ASP A 95 6.79 -21.71 -11.74
N ASP A 96 8.11 -21.51 -11.57
CA ASP A 96 8.95 -22.35 -10.69
C ASP A 96 8.56 -22.21 -9.20
N ILE A 97 8.23 -20.99 -8.76
CA ILE A 97 7.76 -20.71 -7.41
C ILE A 97 6.43 -21.42 -7.13
N GLU A 98 5.47 -21.28 -8.03
CA GLU A 98 4.16 -21.93 -7.97
C GLU A 98 4.31 -23.45 -7.81
N GLN A 99 5.06 -24.10 -8.72
CA GLN A 99 5.29 -25.54 -8.70
C GLN A 99 5.95 -26.00 -7.38
N ARG A 100 7.02 -25.34 -6.94
CA ARG A 100 7.77 -25.74 -5.73
C ARG A 100 6.99 -25.54 -4.44
N LEU A 101 6.18 -24.48 -4.36
CA LEU A 101 5.29 -24.28 -3.21
C LEU A 101 4.25 -25.40 -3.13
N CYS A 102 3.68 -25.82 -4.27
CA CYS A 102 2.76 -26.95 -4.34
C CYS A 102 3.45 -28.28 -3.97
N GLU A 103 4.67 -28.53 -4.45
CA GLU A 103 5.47 -29.71 -4.07
C GLU A 103 5.76 -29.78 -2.56
N ALA A 104 6.12 -28.64 -1.95
CA ALA A 104 6.43 -28.56 -0.51
C ALA A 104 5.26 -29.01 0.37
N ILE A 105 4.03 -28.80 -0.08
CA ILE A 105 2.80 -29.25 0.62
C ILE A 105 2.22 -30.54 0.05
N LYS A 106 2.99 -31.27 -0.77
CA LYS A 106 2.62 -32.55 -1.40
C LYS A 106 1.41 -32.46 -2.34
N LEU A 107 1.26 -31.33 -3.01
CA LEU A 107 0.22 -31.07 -4.00
C LEU A 107 0.81 -30.73 -5.40
N GLY A 108 2.09 -31.04 -5.65
CA GLY A 108 2.77 -30.72 -6.92
C GLY A 108 2.14 -31.36 -8.16
N ASP A 109 1.65 -32.59 -8.02
CA ASP A 109 1.02 -33.37 -9.12
C ASP A 109 -0.50 -33.17 -9.19
N HIS A 110 -1.05 -32.27 -8.37
CA HIS A 110 -2.48 -32.02 -8.32
C HIS A 110 -2.92 -30.98 -9.36
N GLN A 111 -4.13 -31.16 -9.88
CA GLN A 111 -4.79 -30.19 -10.75
C GLN A 111 -5.00 -28.86 -10.03
N ARG A 112 -4.73 -27.75 -10.70
CA ARG A 112 -4.85 -26.41 -10.11
C ARG A 112 -4.97 -25.30 -11.13
N VAL A 113 -5.39 -24.14 -10.65
CA VAL A 113 -5.44 -22.88 -11.42
C VAL A 113 -4.73 -21.79 -10.62
N SER A 114 -3.76 -21.15 -11.26
CA SER A 114 -3.02 -20.00 -10.71
C SER A 114 -3.46 -18.71 -11.40
N ALA A 115 -3.62 -17.63 -10.63
CA ALA A 115 -3.93 -16.29 -11.15
C ALA A 115 -2.95 -15.29 -10.55
N VAL A 116 -2.23 -14.56 -11.41
CA VAL A 116 -1.22 -13.57 -11.01
C VAL A 116 -1.84 -12.19 -11.07
N HIS A 117 -1.85 -11.51 -9.93
CA HIS A 117 -2.40 -10.18 -9.77
C HIS A 117 -1.27 -9.19 -9.52
N ASP A 118 -1.35 -8.06 -10.21
CA ASP A 118 -0.51 -6.90 -9.95
C ASP A 118 -1.42 -5.81 -9.36
N ASN A 119 -1.21 -5.48 -8.10
CA ASN A 119 -1.83 -4.32 -7.49
C ASN A 119 -0.77 -3.28 -7.17
N THR A 120 -1.21 -2.07 -6.83
CA THR A 120 -0.31 -0.93 -6.60
C THR A 120 0.75 -1.18 -5.52
N ASP A 121 0.50 -2.11 -4.58
CA ASP A 121 1.38 -2.37 -3.43
C ASP A 121 2.28 -3.62 -3.62
N HIS A 122 1.77 -4.73 -4.17
CA HIS A 122 2.46 -6.04 -4.22
C HIS A 122 1.98 -6.93 -5.37
N LEU A 123 2.92 -7.55 -6.10
CA LEU A 123 2.59 -8.68 -6.98
C LEU A 123 2.27 -9.90 -6.12
N HIS A 124 1.24 -10.65 -6.49
CA HIS A 124 0.87 -11.86 -5.76
C HIS A 124 0.18 -12.89 -6.68
N ILE A 125 0.31 -14.16 -6.30
CA ILE A 125 -0.28 -15.29 -7.00
C ILE A 125 -1.33 -15.93 -6.10
N HIS A 126 -2.55 -16.07 -6.61
CA HIS A 126 -3.55 -16.95 -6.04
C HIS A 126 -3.50 -18.31 -6.73
N ILE A 127 -3.42 -19.40 -5.97
CA ILE A 127 -3.36 -20.77 -6.49
C ILE A 127 -4.52 -21.57 -5.89
N ALA A 128 -5.48 -21.93 -6.74
CA ALA A 128 -6.60 -22.79 -6.40
C ALA A 128 -6.25 -24.25 -6.75
N ILE A 129 -6.07 -25.09 -5.73
CA ILE A 129 -5.57 -26.46 -5.88
C ILE A 129 -6.64 -27.49 -5.51
N ASN A 130 -6.80 -28.50 -6.35
CA ASN A 130 -7.59 -29.68 -6.05
C ASN A 130 -6.82 -30.60 -5.09
N LYS A 131 -7.33 -30.87 -3.88
CA LYS A 131 -6.71 -31.79 -2.93
C LYS A 131 -6.90 -33.27 -3.29
N VAL A 132 -7.75 -33.59 -4.25
CA VAL A 132 -7.92 -34.95 -4.77
C VAL A 132 -6.90 -35.17 -5.87
N HIS A 133 -6.04 -36.17 -5.72
CA HIS A 133 -5.06 -36.51 -6.74
C HIS A 133 -5.77 -37.09 -7.98
N PRO A 134 -5.44 -36.65 -9.21
CA PRO A 134 -6.17 -37.06 -10.41
C PRO A 134 -6.10 -38.56 -10.70
N GLU A 135 -4.94 -39.20 -10.46
CA GLU A 135 -4.78 -40.64 -10.69
C GLU A 135 -5.26 -41.52 -9.53
N THR A 136 -4.78 -41.25 -8.30
CA THR A 136 -5.08 -42.13 -7.15
C THR A 136 -6.46 -41.88 -6.55
N LEU A 137 -7.08 -40.73 -6.86
CA LEU A 137 -8.34 -40.26 -6.29
C LEU A 137 -8.32 -40.14 -4.76
N CYS A 138 -7.15 -40.17 -4.13
CA CYS A 138 -6.97 -39.96 -2.71
C CYS A 138 -6.93 -38.46 -2.39
N THR A 139 -7.47 -38.08 -1.24
CA THR A 139 -7.41 -36.69 -0.77
C THR A 139 -6.16 -36.48 0.07
N VAL A 140 -5.33 -35.50 -0.30
CA VAL A 140 -4.19 -35.05 0.49
C VAL A 140 -4.64 -33.93 1.42
N THR A 141 -4.37 -34.04 2.72
CA THR A 141 -4.53 -32.92 3.66
C THR A 141 -3.15 -32.52 4.14
N PRO A 142 -2.61 -31.37 3.66
CA PRO A 142 -1.32 -30.88 4.10
C PRO A 142 -1.26 -30.74 5.62
N PHE A 143 -0.26 -31.36 6.24
CA PHE A 143 0.03 -31.26 7.67
C PHE A 143 1.12 -30.21 7.87
N ASN A 144 0.93 -29.31 8.83
CA ASN A 144 1.91 -28.26 9.15
C ASN A 144 2.34 -27.42 7.93
N ASP A 145 1.40 -27.18 7.02
CA ASP A 145 1.62 -26.52 5.73
C ASP A 145 2.30 -25.16 5.85
N PHE A 146 1.96 -24.38 6.87
CA PHE A 146 2.63 -23.11 7.14
C PHE A 146 4.16 -23.23 7.23
N HIS A 147 4.69 -24.20 7.98
CA HIS A 147 6.13 -24.33 8.17
C HIS A 147 6.83 -24.86 6.90
N GLU A 148 6.20 -25.77 6.17
CA GLU A 148 6.78 -26.29 4.93
C GLU A 148 6.79 -25.22 3.82
N LEU A 149 5.72 -24.41 3.72
CA LEU A 149 5.67 -23.26 2.84
C LEU A 149 6.73 -22.22 3.19
N GLN A 150 6.94 -21.92 4.47
CA GLN A 150 7.98 -20.98 4.90
C GLN A 150 9.39 -21.46 4.54
N LYS A 151 9.70 -22.75 4.74
CA LYS A 151 10.98 -23.33 4.30
C LYS A 151 11.15 -23.23 2.79
N ALA A 152 10.09 -23.52 2.03
CA ALA A 152 10.11 -23.42 0.57
C ALA A 152 10.34 -21.98 0.11
N CYS A 153 9.69 -20.99 0.72
CA CYS A 153 9.94 -19.57 0.46
C CYS A 153 11.43 -19.22 0.62
N ARG A 154 12.08 -19.62 1.71
CA ARG A 154 13.51 -19.33 1.93
C ARG A 154 14.42 -19.88 0.83
N LEU A 155 14.12 -21.08 0.35
CA LEU A 155 14.88 -21.70 -0.75
C LEU A 155 14.61 -21.00 -2.08
N LEU A 156 13.36 -20.59 -2.31
CA LEU A 156 12.93 -19.88 -3.52
C LEU A 156 13.47 -18.45 -3.58
N GLU A 157 13.54 -17.76 -2.45
CA GLU A 157 14.12 -16.43 -2.33
C GLU A 157 15.58 -16.43 -2.78
N ALA A 158 16.39 -17.33 -2.21
CA ALA A 158 17.79 -17.48 -2.56
C ALA A 158 17.98 -17.88 -4.04
N ARG A 159 17.09 -18.73 -4.57
CA ARG A 159 17.15 -19.23 -5.94
C ARG A 159 16.88 -18.14 -6.98
N HIS A 160 15.89 -17.29 -6.74
CA HIS A 160 15.42 -16.29 -7.69
C HIS A 160 15.98 -14.89 -7.41
N GLY A 161 16.95 -14.78 -6.48
CA GLY A 161 17.55 -13.50 -6.09
C GLY A 161 16.55 -12.55 -5.42
N LEU A 162 15.49 -13.08 -4.82
CA LEU A 162 14.48 -12.29 -4.13
C LEU A 162 14.98 -11.91 -2.73
N VAL A 163 14.36 -10.88 -2.15
CA VAL A 163 14.67 -10.39 -0.81
C VAL A 163 14.51 -11.51 0.21
N VAL A 164 15.61 -11.87 0.88
CA VAL A 164 15.64 -12.81 2.01
C VAL A 164 15.52 -12.03 3.31
N ASP A 165 14.56 -12.38 4.13
CA ASP A 165 14.45 -11.87 5.51
C ASP A 165 15.46 -12.57 6.45
N ALA A 166 16.18 -11.81 7.27
CA ALA A 166 16.90 -12.35 8.41
C ALA A 166 15.89 -12.60 9.54
N GLY A 167 15.09 -13.66 9.39
CA GLY A 167 13.95 -13.93 10.27
C GLY A 167 14.31 -13.74 11.74
N GLU A 168 13.49 -12.96 12.45
CA GLU A 168 13.65 -12.62 13.87
C GLU A 168 14.21 -13.80 14.67
N GLU A 169 15.29 -13.56 15.42
CA GLU A 169 15.85 -14.48 16.41
C GLU A 169 14.76 -14.97 17.38
N LYS A 170 14.14 -16.12 17.11
CA LYS A 170 13.25 -16.87 18.06
C LYS A 170 12.43 -15.96 19.00
N GLY A 171 11.94 -14.84 18.49
CA GLY A 171 11.16 -13.84 19.21
C GLY A 171 9.72 -14.32 19.30
N GLN A 172 9.00 -13.89 20.34
CA GLN A 172 7.66 -14.37 20.68
C GLN A 172 6.74 -14.43 19.46
N LEU A 173 6.42 -15.65 19.02
CA LEU A 173 5.65 -15.93 17.80
C LEU A 173 4.25 -15.28 17.90
N LEU A 174 4.08 -14.14 17.22
CA LEU A 174 2.75 -13.67 16.83
C LEU A 174 2.16 -14.69 15.86
N THR A 175 0.84 -14.90 15.92
CA THR A 175 0.20 -15.78 14.93
C THR A 175 0.16 -15.05 13.58
N ALA A 176 0.36 -15.75 12.46
CA ALA A 176 0.29 -15.15 11.12
C ALA A 176 -0.97 -14.27 10.89
N PRO A 177 -2.18 -14.64 11.39
CA PRO A 177 -3.34 -13.75 11.39
C PRO A 177 -3.19 -12.41 12.10
N VAL A 178 -2.43 -12.39 13.19
CA VAL A 178 -2.19 -11.18 13.99
C VAL A 178 -1.18 -10.31 13.29
N GLN A 179 -0.12 -10.89 12.73
CA GLN A 179 0.85 -10.17 11.90
C GLN A 179 0.19 -9.54 10.67
N ASP A 180 -0.65 -10.29 9.95
CA ASP A 180 -1.46 -9.78 8.84
C ASP A 180 -2.37 -8.61 9.29
N LEU A 181 -3.02 -8.77 10.45
CA LEU A 181 -3.94 -7.74 10.98
C LEU A 181 -3.19 -6.47 11.35
N GLU A 182 -2.06 -6.57 12.05
CA GLU A 182 -1.20 -5.43 12.39
C GLU A 182 -0.67 -4.74 11.12
N ALA A 183 -0.18 -5.52 10.15
CA ALA A 183 0.34 -5.00 8.89
C ALA A 183 -0.72 -4.26 8.05
N HIS A 184 -1.97 -4.73 8.06
CA HIS A 184 -3.07 -4.12 7.31
C HIS A 184 -3.79 -3.01 8.07
N GLN A 185 -3.77 -3.01 9.40
CA GLN A 185 -4.48 -2.03 10.22
C GLN A 185 -3.57 -0.92 10.75
N GLY A 186 -2.25 -1.12 10.83
CA GLY A 186 -1.32 -0.14 11.42
C GLY A 186 -1.57 0.13 12.91
N ILE A 187 -2.25 -0.79 13.59
CA ILE A 187 -2.61 -0.73 15.00
C ILE A 187 -1.98 -1.96 15.66
N GLU A 188 -1.32 -1.77 16.81
CA GLU A 188 -0.80 -2.87 17.61
C GLU A 188 -1.94 -3.81 18.01
N SER A 189 -1.73 -5.12 17.94
CA SER A 189 -2.75 -6.09 18.35
C SER A 189 -2.77 -6.30 19.85
N PHE A 190 -3.92 -6.74 20.35
CA PHE A 190 -4.07 -7.18 21.74
C PHE A 190 -3.06 -8.27 22.13
N GLN A 191 -2.71 -9.17 21.21
CA GLN A 191 -1.71 -10.21 21.47
C GLN A 191 -0.34 -9.60 21.72
N ARG A 192 0.12 -8.68 20.84
CA ARG A 192 1.43 -8.04 20.96
C ARG A 192 1.52 -7.17 22.22
N TRP A 193 0.47 -6.40 22.50
CA TRP A 193 0.38 -5.60 23.71
C TRP A 193 0.45 -6.48 24.98
N ALA A 194 -0.33 -7.56 25.03
CA ALA A 194 -0.33 -8.49 26.16
C ALA A 194 1.02 -9.21 26.34
N GLN A 195 1.77 -9.44 25.25
CA GLN A 195 3.12 -10.00 25.26
C GLN A 195 4.21 -9.00 25.70
N GLY A 196 3.89 -7.71 25.82
CA GLY A 196 4.79 -6.68 26.35
C GLY A 196 4.84 -6.67 27.87
N GLU A 197 4.55 -5.50 28.46
CA GLU A 197 4.56 -5.29 29.92
C GLU A 197 3.71 -6.29 30.72
N PRO A 198 2.46 -6.64 30.32
CA PRO A 198 1.65 -7.59 31.08
C PRO A 198 2.32 -8.97 31.21
N GLN A 199 2.91 -9.49 30.12
CA GLN A 199 3.66 -10.74 30.16
C GLN A 199 4.92 -10.62 31.01
N ALA A 200 5.69 -9.53 30.87
CA ALA A 200 6.92 -9.33 31.62
C ALA A 200 6.65 -9.31 33.13
N ARG A 201 5.60 -8.60 33.56
CA ARG A 201 5.15 -8.54 34.95
C ARG A 201 4.64 -9.87 35.47
N LEU A 202 3.83 -10.58 34.67
CA LEU A 202 3.36 -11.90 35.04
C LEU A 202 4.51 -12.92 35.15
N SER A 203 5.54 -12.82 34.28
CA SER A 203 6.74 -13.64 34.39
C SER A 203 7.50 -13.34 35.68
N ALA A 204 7.74 -12.05 35.97
CA ALA A 204 8.45 -11.63 37.18
C ALA A 204 7.69 -12.02 38.46
N LEU A 205 6.36 -12.03 38.45
CA LEU A 205 5.54 -12.54 39.55
C LEU A 205 5.81 -14.03 39.78
N LEU A 206 5.78 -14.84 38.71
CA LEU A 206 6.02 -16.28 38.80
C LEU A 206 7.48 -16.62 39.16
N ASP A 207 8.41 -15.66 39.17
CA ASP A 207 9.78 -15.91 39.63
C ASP A 207 9.95 -15.63 41.14
N ARG A 208 8.90 -15.12 41.80
CA ARG A 208 8.86 -14.94 43.27
C ARG A 208 8.65 -16.28 43.99
N PRO A 209 9.08 -16.42 45.27
CA PRO A 209 8.72 -17.57 46.08
C PRO A 209 7.21 -17.61 46.33
N ASP A 210 6.65 -18.83 46.30
CA ASP A 210 5.25 -19.14 46.63
C ASP A 210 4.17 -18.24 46.00
N PRO A 211 4.17 -18.05 44.66
CA PRO A 211 3.16 -17.24 44.00
C PRO A 211 1.78 -17.91 44.11
N THR A 212 0.73 -17.11 44.25
CA THR A 212 -0.65 -17.61 44.37
C THR A 212 -1.51 -17.23 43.16
N TRP A 213 -2.65 -17.91 43.00
CA TRP A 213 -3.66 -17.51 42.02
C TRP A 213 -4.18 -16.09 42.25
N PHE A 214 -4.25 -15.64 43.51
CA PHE A 214 -4.64 -14.26 43.83
C PHE A 214 -3.67 -13.25 43.22
N ASP A 215 -2.36 -13.49 43.35
CA ASP A 215 -1.34 -12.59 42.81
C ASP A 215 -1.38 -12.52 41.28
N VAL A 216 -1.67 -13.66 40.63
CA VAL A 216 -1.86 -13.73 39.17
C VAL A 216 -3.07 -12.90 38.73
N HIS A 217 -4.21 -13.05 39.42
CA HIS A 217 -5.41 -12.28 39.13
C HIS A 217 -5.17 -10.78 39.35
N GLN A 218 -4.49 -10.40 40.43
CA GLN A 218 -4.15 -9.00 40.71
C GLN A 218 -3.22 -8.42 39.64
N THR A 219 -2.16 -9.14 39.27
CA THR A 219 -1.17 -8.68 38.27
C THR A 219 -1.82 -8.51 36.90
N LEU A 220 -2.69 -9.42 36.46
CA LEU A 220 -3.43 -9.25 35.21
C LEU A 220 -4.43 -8.10 35.30
N ASN A 221 -5.08 -7.93 36.46
CA ASN A 221 -6.03 -6.86 36.69
C ASN A 221 -5.39 -5.47 36.65
N GLU A 222 -4.11 -5.30 37.01
CA GLU A 222 -3.38 -4.02 36.82
C GLU A 222 -3.49 -3.51 35.38
N TYR A 223 -3.61 -4.43 34.42
CA TYR A 223 -3.71 -4.20 32.98
C TYR A 223 -5.13 -4.42 32.42
N GLY A 224 -6.16 -4.50 33.27
CA GLY A 224 -7.54 -4.75 32.82
C GLY A 224 -7.71 -6.12 32.16
N LEU A 225 -6.78 -7.05 32.44
CA LEU A 225 -6.83 -8.42 31.94
C LEU A 225 -7.42 -9.35 32.99
N MET A 226 -7.98 -10.46 32.53
CA MET A 226 -8.35 -11.56 33.40
C MET A 226 -8.04 -12.91 32.75
N ILE A 227 -7.66 -13.88 33.59
CA ILE A 227 -7.45 -15.27 33.17
C ILE A 227 -8.65 -16.13 33.54
N ALA A 228 -9.07 -17.03 32.66
CA ALA A 228 -10.17 -17.96 32.93
C ALA A 228 -9.96 -19.32 32.24
N PRO A 229 -10.50 -20.43 32.80
CA PRO A 229 -10.52 -21.73 32.14
C PRO A 229 -11.32 -21.67 30.84
N ARG A 230 -10.78 -22.26 29.76
CA ARG A 230 -11.50 -22.42 28.49
C ARG A 230 -11.06 -23.69 27.77
N GLY A 231 -11.93 -24.70 27.77
CA GLY A 231 -11.61 -26.03 27.24
C GLY A 231 -10.42 -26.65 27.98
N ASN A 232 -9.42 -27.15 27.22
CA ASN A 232 -8.23 -27.80 27.77
C ASN A 232 -7.13 -26.83 28.24
N GLY A 233 -7.40 -25.51 28.30
CA GLY A 233 -6.40 -24.50 28.63
C GLY A 233 -6.97 -23.29 29.37
N PHE A 234 -6.16 -22.24 29.46
CA PHE A 234 -6.59 -20.92 29.94
C PHE A 234 -6.65 -19.90 28.80
N VAL A 235 -7.54 -18.93 28.96
CA VAL A 235 -7.66 -17.74 28.11
C VAL A 235 -7.37 -16.50 28.95
N VAL A 236 -6.61 -15.56 28.40
CA VAL A 236 -6.45 -14.20 28.92
C VAL A 236 -7.30 -13.28 28.07
N ARG A 237 -8.15 -12.48 28.69
CA ARG A 237 -9.10 -11.58 28.01
C ARG A 237 -9.11 -10.21 28.65
N ASP A 238 -9.40 -9.21 27.83
CA ASP A 238 -9.72 -7.86 28.33
C ASP A 238 -11.06 -7.89 29.10
N GLN A 239 -11.11 -7.16 30.21
CA GLN A 239 -12.29 -7.08 31.08
C GLN A 239 -13.39 -6.19 30.51
N GLY A 240 -13.04 -5.13 29.77
CA GLY A 240 -14.00 -4.20 29.16
C GLY A 240 -14.53 -4.66 27.80
N ASN A 241 -13.75 -5.47 27.06
CA ASN A 241 -14.15 -6.01 25.78
C ASN A 241 -13.70 -7.47 25.58
N ALA A 242 -14.66 -8.39 25.76
CA ALA A 242 -14.43 -9.82 25.62
C ALA A 242 -14.03 -10.30 24.20
N GLU A 243 -14.11 -9.45 23.17
CA GLU A 243 -13.57 -9.75 21.84
C GLU A 243 -12.03 -9.82 21.85
N PHE A 244 -11.38 -9.08 22.73
CA PHE A 244 -9.93 -9.12 22.92
C PHE A 244 -9.56 -10.27 23.85
N SER A 245 -9.14 -11.38 23.26
CA SER A 245 -8.72 -12.55 24.00
C SER A 245 -7.61 -13.35 23.29
N ILE A 246 -6.72 -13.93 24.09
CA ILE A 246 -5.64 -14.83 23.65
C ILE A 246 -5.59 -16.07 24.53
N LYS A 247 -5.08 -17.18 24.01
CA LYS A 247 -4.73 -18.33 24.85
C LYS A 247 -3.61 -17.90 25.78
N ALA A 248 -3.69 -18.27 27.05
CA ALA A 248 -2.63 -17.93 28.02
C ALA A 248 -1.26 -18.45 27.56
N SER A 249 -1.20 -19.61 26.89
CA SER A 249 0.04 -20.14 26.32
C SER A 249 0.69 -19.28 25.24
N GLN A 250 -0.02 -18.29 24.67
CA GLN A 250 0.55 -17.32 23.72
C GLN A 250 1.39 -16.25 24.41
N LEU A 251 1.18 -16.00 25.70
CA LEU A 251 2.12 -15.22 26.52
C LEU A 251 3.43 -15.99 26.76
N GLY A 252 3.48 -17.29 26.45
CA GLY A 252 4.64 -18.14 26.69
C GLY A 252 4.27 -19.50 27.26
N ARG A 253 5.15 -20.48 27.07
CA ARG A 253 4.90 -21.89 27.42
C ARG A 253 4.58 -22.09 28.91
N ARG A 254 5.22 -21.31 29.78
CA ARG A 254 5.02 -21.35 31.24
C ARG A 254 3.62 -20.91 31.67
N PHE A 255 2.94 -20.10 30.87
CA PHE A 255 1.57 -19.63 31.15
C PHE A 255 0.49 -20.57 30.58
N SER A 256 0.88 -21.75 30.06
CA SER A 256 -0.09 -22.80 29.74
C SER A 256 -0.80 -23.33 31.00
N LYS A 257 -1.94 -24.01 30.83
CA LYS A 257 -2.68 -24.57 31.96
C LYS A 257 -1.82 -25.46 32.87
N GLY A 258 -1.17 -26.46 32.29
CA GLY A 258 -0.23 -27.30 33.04
C GLY A 258 1.08 -26.61 33.43
N GLY A 259 1.40 -25.43 32.88
CA GLY A 259 2.50 -24.59 33.33
C GLY A 259 2.17 -23.92 34.66
N LEU A 260 1.04 -23.22 34.69
CA LEU A 260 0.52 -22.49 35.85
C LEU A 260 0.10 -23.44 36.98
N GLU A 261 -0.65 -24.50 36.70
CA GLU A 261 -1.12 -25.44 37.74
C GLU A 261 0.03 -26.20 38.41
N ARG A 262 1.14 -26.45 37.69
CA ARG A 262 2.34 -27.05 38.29
C ARG A 262 2.98 -26.15 39.34
N GLN A 263 2.87 -24.83 39.16
CA GLN A 263 3.54 -23.85 40.01
C GLN A 263 2.63 -23.27 41.09
N LEU A 264 1.33 -23.09 40.79
CA LEU A 264 0.34 -22.43 41.64
C LEU A 264 -0.65 -23.40 42.29
N GLY A 265 -0.64 -24.68 41.89
CA GLY A 265 -1.68 -25.65 42.23
C GLY A 265 -2.96 -25.47 41.42
N ASP A 266 -4.02 -26.14 41.84
CA ASP A 266 -5.32 -26.12 41.15
C ASP A 266 -5.87 -24.70 41.00
N TYR A 267 -6.52 -24.45 39.86
CA TYR A 267 -7.05 -23.13 39.54
C TYR A 267 -8.09 -22.63 40.55
N THR A 268 -7.82 -21.46 41.12
CA THR A 268 -8.79 -20.72 41.94
C THR A 268 -9.33 -19.51 41.15
N PRO A 269 -10.65 -19.33 41.01
CA PRO A 269 -11.22 -18.16 40.35
C PRO A 269 -10.94 -16.87 41.13
N ALA A 270 -10.91 -15.74 40.43
CA ALA A 270 -10.79 -14.43 41.05
C ALA A 270 -11.96 -14.17 42.04
N GLY A 271 -11.66 -13.50 43.15
CA GLY A 271 -12.66 -13.05 44.11
C GLY A 271 -13.59 -11.96 43.53
N ALA A 272 -14.67 -11.65 44.25
CA ALA A 272 -15.75 -10.78 43.76
C ALA A 272 -15.39 -9.29 43.58
N SER A 273 -14.22 -8.84 44.07
CA SER A 273 -13.78 -7.45 43.90
C SER A 273 -12.27 -7.39 43.78
N LEU A 274 -11.81 -7.05 42.58
CA LEU A 274 -10.46 -6.56 42.31
C LEU A 274 -10.54 -5.03 42.17
N PRO A 275 -9.48 -4.28 42.50
CA PRO A 275 -9.45 -2.83 42.32
C PRO A 275 -9.60 -2.46 40.84
N ASP A 276 -9.93 -1.19 40.56
CA ASP A 276 -9.99 -0.72 39.18
C ASP A 276 -8.62 -0.88 38.49
N PRO A 277 -8.60 -1.29 37.21
CA PRO A 277 -7.36 -1.48 36.47
C PRO A 277 -6.63 -0.16 36.29
N SER A 278 -5.30 -0.18 36.40
CA SER A 278 -4.46 1.01 36.19
C SER A 278 -4.17 1.28 34.72
N GLN A 279 -4.23 0.24 33.90
CA GLN A 279 -4.08 0.30 32.45
C GLN A 279 -5.12 -0.61 31.82
N GLN A 280 -5.48 -0.31 30.57
CA GLN A 280 -6.31 -1.16 29.75
C GLN A 280 -5.79 -1.12 28.32
N TYR A 281 -6.02 -2.21 27.58
CA TYR A 281 -5.70 -2.21 26.16
C TYR A 281 -6.65 -1.27 25.41
N GLU A 282 -6.09 -0.18 24.88
CA GLU A 282 -6.74 0.64 23.88
C GLU A 282 -6.07 0.44 22.53
N PRO A 283 -6.79 -0.06 21.50
CA PRO A 283 -6.23 -0.21 20.17
C PRO A 283 -5.91 1.19 19.60
N ALA A 284 -4.64 1.57 19.61
CA ALA A 284 -4.16 2.84 19.07
C ALA A 284 -2.98 2.62 18.11
N PRO A 285 -2.88 3.38 17.02
CA PRO A 285 -1.68 3.42 16.20
C PRO A 285 -0.48 3.87 17.03
N GLN A 286 0.63 3.12 16.95
CA GLN A 286 1.91 3.51 17.57
C GLN A 286 2.45 4.85 17.02
N THR A 287 1.89 5.32 15.90
CA THR A 287 2.26 6.58 15.25
C THR A 287 1.68 7.82 15.92
N ILE A 288 0.79 7.72 16.92
CA ILE A 288 0.23 8.90 17.60
C ILE A 288 1.26 9.41 18.62
N GLN A 289 1.99 10.46 18.23
CA GLN A 289 3.01 11.08 19.10
C GLN A 289 2.85 12.61 19.18
N ASP A 290 1.96 13.20 18.38
CA ASP A 290 1.64 14.62 18.40
C ASP A 290 0.13 14.86 18.26
N GLN A 291 -0.26 16.10 18.52
CA GLN A 291 -1.65 16.55 18.51
C GLN A 291 -2.32 16.36 17.13
N ALA A 292 -1.61 16.67 16.05
CA ALA A 292 -2.15 16.59 14.70
C ALA A 292 -2.51 15.14 14.31
N ARG A 293 -1.67 14.16 14.69
CA ARG A 293 -1.97 12.73 14.48
C ARG A 293 -3.06 12.22 15.42
N ALA A 294 -3.15 12.76 16.64
CA ALA A 294 -4.23 12.45 17.57
C ALA A 294 -5.60 12.92 17.04
N GLU A 295 -5.66 14.08 16.39
CA GLU A 295 -6.87 14.58 15.72
C GLU A 295 -7.33 13.66 14.59
N LEU A 296 -6.41 13.23 13.72
CA LEU A 296 -6.71 12.24 12.67
C LEU A 296 -7.26 10.93 13.26
N TRP A 297 -6.69 10.45 14.35
CA TRP A 297 -7.17 9.25 15.03
C TRP A 297 -8.59 9.42 15.61
N ASN A 298 -8.89 10.58 16.20
CA ASN A 298 -10.22 10.88 16.72
C ASN A 298 -11.27 11.01 15.60
N GLN A 299 -10.90 11.58 14.45
CA GLN A 299 -11.75 11.63 13.27
C GLN A 299 -12.03 10.22 12.72
N TYR A 300 -11.01 9.36 12.66
CA TYR A 300 -11.18 7.96 12.28
C TYR A 300 -12.09 7.21 13.25
N LYS A 301 -11.90 7.37 14.57
CA LYS A 301 -12.76 6.73 15.58
C LYS A 301 -14.23 7.10 15.39
N THR A 302 -14.51 8.41 15.31
CA THR A 302 -15.87 8.93 15.05
C THR A 302 -16.47 8.35 13.77
N THR A 303 -15.69 8.32 12.69
CA THR A 303 -16.14 7.80 11.40
C THR A 303 -16.40 6.30 11.44
N SER A 304 -15.50 5.53 12.06
CA SER A 304 -15.63 4.09 12.22
C SER A 304 -16.84 3.72 13.09
N GLU A 305 -17.08 4.44 14.19
CA GLU A 305 -18.24 4.23 15.06
C GLU A 305 -19.54 4.50 14.31
N ARG A 306 -19.60 5.60 13.56
CA ARG A 306 -20.74 5.92 12.71
C ARG A 306 -21.01 4.83 11.67
N GLN A 307 -19.98 4.39 10.93
CA GLN A 307 -20.10 3.30 9.94
C GLN A 307 -20.59 1.99 10.59
N LEU A 308 -20.08 1.65 11.78
CA LEU A 308 -20.51 0.46 12.51
C LEU A 308 -21.98 0.57 12.95
N SER A 309 -22.40 1.75 13.42
CA SER A 309 -23.78 2.02 13.81
C SER A 309 -24.73 1.90 12.61
N GLU A 310 -24.41 2.56 11.49
CA GLU A 310 -25.18 2.50 10.24
C GLU A 310 -25.31 1.06 9.73
N LYS A 311 -24.21 0.30 9.71
CA LYS A 311 -24.21 -1.12 9.35
C LYS A 311 -25.11 -1.94 10.27
N THR A 312 -25.01 -1.72 11.57
CA THR A 312 -25.78 -2.46 12.57
C THR A 312 -27.28 -2.18 12.39
N GLN A 313 -27.64 -0.92 12.20
CA GLN A 313 -29.01 -0.50 11.93
C GLN A 313 -29.53 -1.11 10.62
N ALA A 314 -28.77 -1.04 9.54
CA ALA A 314 -29.14 -1.65 8.25
C ALA A 314 -29.39 -3.17 8.37
N LEU A 315 -28.49 -3.89 9.05
CA LEU A 315 -28.64 -5.33 9.25
C LEU A 315 -29.84 -5.67 10.15
N GLN A 316 -30.14 -4.84 11.16
CA GLN A 316 -31.32 -5.01 12.01
C GLN A 316 -32.62 -4.80 11.22
N THR A 317 -32.68 -3.76 10.38
CA THR A 317 -33.82 -3.50 9.49
C THR A 317 -34.05 -4.67 8.54
N ILE A 318 -33.00 -5.12 7.83
CA ILE A 318 -33.07 -6.27 6.92
C ILE A 318 -33.55 -7.54 7.65
N LYS A 319 -33.07 -7.77 8.88
CA LYS A 319 -33.50 -8.92 9.70
C LYS A 319 -34.98 -8.82 10.09
N ALA A 320 -35.45 -7.63 10.48
CA ALA A 320 -36.84 -7.40 10.85
C ALA A 320 -37.79 -7.60 9.66
N GLU A 321 -37.44 -7.04 8.49
CA GLU A 321 -38.17 -7.21 7.24
C GLU A 321 -38.20 -8.67 6.79
N ALA A 322 -37.06 -9.36 6.80
CA ALA A 322 -37.00 -10.78 6.49
C ALA A 322 -37.93 -11.59 7.39
N SER A 323 -37.88 -11.33 8.71
CA SER A 323 -38.72 -12.03 9.69
C SER A 323 -40.21 -11.76 9.46
N LYS A 324 -40.59 -10.55 9.04
CA LYS A 324 -41.96 -10.21 8.64
C LYS A 324 -42.38 -10.97 7.37
N ALA A 325 -41.56 -10.92 6.31
CA ALA A 325 -41.85 -11.57 5.04
C ALA A 325 -41.98 -13.10 5.17
N TYR A 326 -41.13 -13.75 5.98
CA TYR A 326 -41.25 -15.19 6.24
C TYR A 326 -42.51 -15.56 7.04
N ARG A 327 -42.95 -14.70 7.98
CA ARG A 327 -44.22 -14.90 8.72
C ARG A 327 -45.42 -14.78 7.78
N GLU A 328 -45.45 -13.76 6.94
CA GLU A 328 -46.49 -13.54 5.94
C GLU A 328 -46.56 -14.71 4.94
N LEU A 329 -45.41 -15.14 4.40
CA LEU A 329 -45.33 -16.31 3.53
C LEU A 329 -45.92 -17.56 4.20
N THR A 330 -45.55 -17.80 5.46
CA THR A 330 -46.05 -18.95 6.22
C THR A 330 -47.56 -18.87 6.42
N ALA A 331 -48.10 -17.69 6.76
CA ALA A 331 -49.54 -17.46 6.91
C ALA A 331 -50.30 -17.69 5.59
N THR A 332 -49.79 -17.16 4.47
CA THR A 332 -50.39 -17.33 3.14
C THR A 332 -50.45 -18.80 2.74
N PHE A 333 -49.35 -19.54 2.88
CA PHE A 333 -49.34 -20.97 2.54
C PHE A 333 -50.18 -21.82 3.50
N ARG A 334 -50.30 -21.43 4.78
CA ARG A 334 -51.23 -22.07 5.73
C ARG A 334 -52.69 -21.87 5.32
N ALA A 335 -53.08 -20.66 4.93
CA ALA A 335 -54.43 -20.35 4.46
C ALA A 335 -54.76 -21.10 3.16
N ARG A 336 -53.85 -21.09 2.17
CA ARG A 336 -54.02 -21.84 0.91
C ARG A 336 -54.16 -23.35 1.15
N ARG A 337 -53.37 -23.91 2.08
CA ARG A 337 -53.51 -25.31 2.48
C ARG A 337 -54.89 -25.59 3.09
N GLN A 338 -55.38 -24.71 3.97
CA GLN A 338 -56.69 -24.89 4.60
C GLN A 338 -57.80 -25.01 3.55
N VAL A 339 -57.81 -24.13 2.54
CA VAL A 339 -58.78 -24.17 1.42
C VAL A 339 -58.76 -25.51 0.67
N ILE A 340 -57.58 -26.08 0.41
CA ILE A 340 -57.45 -27.39 -0.25
C ILE A 340 -58.14 -28.50 0.57
N PHE A 341 -58.00 -28.46 1.90
CA PHE A 341 -58.50 -29.53 2.77
C PHE A 341 -59.97 -29.35 3.19
N THR A 342 -60.51 -28.13 3.22
CA THR A 342 -61.91 -27.85 3.58
C THR A 342 -62.92 -28.15 2.47
N ARG A 343 -62.49 -28.24 1.20
CA ARG A 343 -63.33 -28.61 0.06
C ARG A 343 -63.94 -30.00 0.20
N LYS A 344 -65.27 -30.11 0.30
CA LYS A 344 -65.97 -31.41 0.43
C LYS A 344 -66.17 -32.13 -0.91
N ASP A 345 -66.07 -31.38 -2.01
CA ASP A 345 -66.29 -31.81 -3.39
C ASP A 345 -65.07 -32.51 -4.04
N VAL A 346 -63.92 -32.55 -3.36
CA VAL A 346 -62.65 -33.06 -3.91
C VAL A 346 -62.20 -34.33 -3.20
N SER A 347 -61.87 -35.37 -3.97
CA SER A 347 -61.35 -36.64 -3.42
C SER A 347 -59.99 -36.49 -2.72
N GLY A 348 -59.71 -37.35 -1.75
CA GLY A 348 -58.47 -37.31 -0.96
C GLY A 348 -57.18 -37.47 -1.78
N ARG A 349 -57.23 -38.15 -2.95
CA ARG A 349 -56.09 -38.24 -3.89
C ARG A 349 -55.82 -36.89 -4.56
N LYS A 350 -56.86 -36.19 -5.05
CA LYS A 350 -56.74 -34.86 -5.67
C LYS A 350 -56.26 -33.80 -4.67
N LYS A 351 -56.72 -33.86 -3.41
CA LYS A 351 -56.21 -32.99 -2.32
C LYS A 351 -54.71 -33.18 -2.05
N ARG A 352 -54.23 -34.43 -2.03
CA ARG A 352 -52.80 -34.74 -1.84
C ARG A 352 -51.94 -34.21 -3.00
N ALA A 353 -52.39 -34.38 -4.25
CA ALA A 353 -51.71 -33.83 -5.42
C ALA A 353 -51.62 -32.29 -5.36
N ALA A 354 -52.73 -31.61 -5.07
CA ALA A 354 -52.76 -30.15 -4.91
C ALA A 354 -51.85 -29.66 -3.77
N ASN A 355 -51.83 -30.37 -2.63
CA ASN A 355 -50.93 -30.04 -1.52
C ASN A 355 -49.44 -30.29 -1.86
N SER A 356 -49.12 -31.26 -2.73
CA SER A 356 -47.76 -31.49 -3.21
C SER A 356 -47.27 -30.31 -4.06
N LEU A 357 -48.10 -29.83 -4.99
CA LEU A 357 -47.81 -28.64 -5.79
C LEU A 357 -47.64 -27.39 -4.90
N LEU A 358 -48.55 -27.19 -3.95
CA LEU A 358 -48.46 -26.09 -2.99
C LEU A 358 -47.16 -26.15 -2.15
N ARG A 359 -46.68 -27.35 -1.80
CA ARG A 359 -45.39 -27.52 -1.11
C ARG A 359 -44.22 -27.12 -1.99
N MET A 360 -44.24 -27.46 -3.28
CA MET A 360 -43.20 -27.06 -4.24
C MET A 360 -43.18 -25.54 -4.41
N GLU A 361 -44.33 -24.91 -4.62
CA GLU A 361 -44.46 -23.44 -4.69
C GLU A 361 -43.93 -22.76 -3.42
N ARG A 362 -44.22 -23.31 -2.24
CA ARG A 362 -43.70 -22.78 -0.97
C ARG A 362 -42.18 -22.83 -0.90
N VAL A 363 -41.58 -23.94 -1.34
CA VAL A 363 -40.11 -24.10 -1.34
C VAL A 363 -39.47 -23.10 -2.32
N GLN A 364 -40.05 -22.93 -3.51
CA GLN A 364 -39.58 -21.94 -4.49
C GLN A 364 -39.67 -20.51 -3.93
N ALA A 365 -40.81 -20.14 -3.33
CA ALA A 365 -41.00 -18.83 -2.72
C ALA A 365 -40.05 -18.59 -1.53
N GLN A 366 -39.82 -19.60 -0.68
CA GLN A 366 -38.81 -19.54 0.39
C GLN A 366 -37.40 -19.33 -0.15
N GLN A 367 -37.04 -20.02 -1.24
CA GLN A 367 -35.73 -19.86 -1.87
C GLN A 367 -35.56 -18.47 -2.49
N ALA A 368 -36.61 -17.90 -3.09
CA ALA A 368 -36.62 -16.54 -3.61
C ALA A 368 -36.41 -15.50 -2.49
N LEU A 369 -37.15 -15.60 -1.38
CA LEU A 369 -36.95 -14.74 -0.20
C LEU A 369 -35.52 -14.86 0.34
N LYS A 370 -34.99 -16.07 0.45
CA LYS A 370 -33.62 -16.30 0.92
C LYS A 370 -32.59 -15.61 0.02
N ARG A 371 -32.71 -15.73 -1.30
CA ARG A 371 -31.80 -15.07 -2.25
C ARG A 371 -31.90 -13.55 -2.13
N HIS A 372 -33.11 -13.00 -2.07
CA HIS A 372 -33.34 -11.56 -1.93
C HIS A 372 -32.69 -10.99 -0.66
N TYR A 373 -33.01 -11.54 0.52
CA TYR A 373 -32.47 -11.03 1.78
C TYR A 373 -30.97 -11.33 1.98
N ASN A 374 -30.44 -12.40 1.39
CA ASN A 374 -29.00 -12.62 1.34
C ASN A 374 -28.31 -11.54 0.49
N GLY A 375 -28.89 -11.16 -0.65
CA GLY A 375 -28.40 -10.08 -1.50
C GLY A 375 -28.40 -8.72 -0.77
N LEU A 376 -29.51 -8.36 -0.12
CA LEU A 376 -29.58 -7.13 0.69
C LEU A 376 -28.55 -7.12 1.83
N ARG A 377 -28.40 -8.25 2.53
CA ARG A 377 -27.39 -8.39 3.59
C ARG A 377 -25.98 -8.23 3.05
N GLN A 378 -25.67 -8.83 1.91
CA GLN A 378 -24.36 -8.71 1.27
C GLN A 378 -24.09 -7.26 0.83
N ALA A 379 -25.07 -6.59 0.21
CA ALA A 379 -24.97 -5.19 -0.17
C ALA A 379 -24.75 -4.28 1.04
N ALA A 380 -25.48 -4.48 2.14
CA ALA A 380 -25.26 -3.74 3.39
C ALA A 380 -23.88 -4.02 4.00
N MET A 381 -23.39 -5.26 3.93
CA MET A 381 -22.04 -5.59 4.40
C MET A 381 -20.94 -4.96 3.56
N GLN A 382 -21.14 -4.82 2.25
CA GLN A 382 -20.20 -4.21 1.32
C GLN A 382 -20.24 -2.66 1.38
N GLY A 383 -21.43 -2.06 1.36
CA GLY A 383 -21.62 -0.61 1.40
C GLY A 383 -21.21 0.05 2.72
N HIS A 384 -21.24 -0.69 3.82
CA HIS A 384 -20.75 -0.24 5.13
C HIS A 384 -19.50 -1.02 5.58
N ARG A 385 -18.61 -1.35 4.64
CA ARG A 385 -17.31 -1.95 4.97
C ARG A 385 -16.51 -0.93 5.81
N LYS A 386 -16.07 -1.35 6.99
CA LYS A 386 -15.21 -0.54 7.86
C LYS A 386 -13.90 -0.23 7.14
N GLU A 387 -13.64 1.05 6.93
CA GLU A 387 -12.34 1.54 6.46
C GLU A 387 -11.27 1.21 7.52
N THR A 388 -10.09 0.73 7.11
CA THR A 388 -8.97 0.56 8.05
C THR A 388 -8.31 1.90 8.36
N TRP A 389 -7.54 1.99 9.44
CA TRP A 389 -6.79 3.20 9.75
C TRP A 389 -5.83 3.62 8.61
N ILE A 390 -5.16 2.66 7.97
CA ILE A 390 -4.30 2.91 6.80
C ILE A 390 -5.12 3.44 5.60
N GLN A 391 -6.30 2.87 5.33
CA GLN A 391 -7.17 3.35 4.25
C GLN A 391 -7.69 4.77 4.52
N PHE A 392 -8.07 5.05 5.77
CA PHE A 392 -8.45 6.39 6.21
C PHE A 392 -7.32 7.40 5.97
N LEU A 393 -6.11 7.07 6.43
CA LEU A 393 -4.94 7.91 6.20
C LEU A 393 -4.63 8.09 4.71
N GLN A 394 -4.75 7.04 3.91
CA GLN A 394 -4.54 7.12 2.46
C GLN A 394 -5.57 8.05 1.79
N ARG A 395 -6.84 7.98 2.20
CA ARG A 395 -7.90 8.88 1.70
C ARG A 395 -7.62 10.34 2.08
N GLU A 396 -7.28 10.60 3.34
CA GLU A 396 -6.90 11.94 3.80
C GLU A 396 -5.64 12.45 3.07
N ALA A 397 -4.63 11.60 2.89
CA ALA A 397 -3.40 11.95 2.20
C ALA A 397 -3.64 12.29 0.71
N ASN A 398 -4.48 11.53 0.00
CA ASN A 398 -4.89 11.83 -1.37
C ASN A 398 -5.75 13.11 -1.47
N SER A 399 -6.30 13.61 -0.36
CA SER A 399 -6.98 14.90 -0.30
C SER A 399 -6.03 16.10 -0.03
N GLY A 400 -4.73 15.83 0.08
CA GLY A 400 -3.69 16.84 0.35
C GLY A 400 -3.27 16.95 1.82
N ASN A 401 -3.70 16.04 2.69
CA ASN A 401 -3.32 16.05 4.09
C ASN A 401 -1.90 15.49 4.29
N THR A 402 -0.92 16.38 4.46
CA THR A 402 0.50 16.02 4.63
C THR A 402 0.77 15.29 5.95
N VAL A 403 0.01 15.57 7.01
CA VAL A 403 0.10 14.84 8.29
C VAL A 403 -0.29 13.38 8.09
N ALA A 404 -1.26 13.09 7.22
CA ALA A 404 -1.65 11.73 6.89
C ALA A 404 -0.57 10.99 6.06
N VAL A 405 0.09 11.67 5.13
CA VAL A 405 1.27 11.14 4.41
C VAL A 405 2.36 10.75 5.40
N ASP A 406 2.69 11.66 6.34
CA ASP A 406 3.71 11.41 7.35
C ASP A 406 3.34 10.29 8.32
N ALA A 407 2.06 10.17 8.68
CA ALA A 407 1.55 9.08 9.51
C ALA A 407 1.72 7.72 8.81
N LEU A 408 1.42 7.64 7.50
CA LEU A 408 1.63 6.43 6.69
C LEU A 408 3.11 6.04 6.62
N ARG A 409 4.00 7.01 6.35
CA ARG A 409 5.46 6.81 6.27
C ARG A 409 6.07 6.32 7.57
N ARG A 410 5.46 6.64 8.72
CA ARG A 410 5.90 6.15 10.05
C ARG A 410 5.35 4.76 10.38
N ALA A 411 4.15 4.44 9.88
CA ALA A 411 3.48 3.19 10.19
C ALA A 411 4.16 1.97 9.55
N LYS A 412 4.73 2.13 8.35
CA LYS A 412 5.41 1.05 7.63
C LYS A 412 6.90 1.39 7.47
N LYS A 413 7.78 0.56 8.05
CA LYS A 413 9.22 0.67 7.78
C LYS A 413 9.46 0.28 6.33
N ARG A 414 10.18 1.15 5.61
CA ARG A 414 10.61 0.85 4.24
C ARG A 414 11.71 -0.18 4.20
N THR A 415 11.79 -0.82 3.06
CA THR A 415 12.75 -1.85 2.68
C THR A 415 13.52 -1.31 1.48
N ASP A 416 14.84 -1.34 1.58
CA ASP A 416 15.70 -0.77 0.56
C ASP A 416 15.95 -1.77 -0.56
N HIS A 417 15.54 -1.42 -1.77
CA HIS A 417 15.95 -2.11 -2.97
C HIS A 417 17.39 -1.72 -3.32
N LYS A 418 18.30 -2.69 -3.38
CA LYS A 418 19.70 -2.47 -3.77
C LYS A 418 19.87 -1.85 -5.16
N GLU A 419 18.89 -2.04 -6.05
CA GLU A 419 18.96 -1.56 -7.44
C GLU A 419 18.12 -0.30 -7.74
N ALA A 420 17.41 0.24 -6.74
CA ALA A 420 16.58 1.41 -6.97
C ALA A 420 17.42 2.64 -7.37
N SER A 421 16.95 3.34 -8.41
CA SER A 421 17.53 4.61 -8.84
C SER A 421 16.82 5.77 -8.15
N TYR A 422 17.56 6.56 -7.37
CA TYR A 422 16.98 7.62 -6.55
C TYR A 422 17.95 8.76 -6.23
N LEU A 423 17.35 9.90 -5.88
CA LEU A 423 18.04 11.07 -5.36
C LEU A 423 17.70 11.25 -3.89
N SER A 424 18.66 11.66 -3.08
CA SER A 424 18.49 11.87 -1.63
C SER A 424 19.32 13.05 -1.17
N GLY A 425 19.00 13.60 0.00
CA GLY A 425 19.78 14.63 0.65
C GLY A 425 19.26 14.90 2.06
N THR A 426 19.78 15.94 2.68
CA THR A 426 19.29 16.42 3.97
C THR A 426 18.00 17.20 3.75
N ALA A 427 16.90 16.83 4.41
CA ALA A 427 15.66 17.57 4.29
C ALA A 427 15.86 19.01 4.79
N GLU A 428 15.71 19.99 3.90
CA GLU A 428 15.92 21.42 4.19
C GLU A 428 14.59 22.19 4.20
N ALA A 429 13.54 21.69 3.54
CA ALA A 429 12.25 22.35 3.48
C ALA A 429 11.09 21.34 3.39
N ALA A 430 9.89 21.77 3.80
CA ALA A 430 8.67 21.07 3.45
C ALA A 430 8.44 21.20 1.94
N PRO A 431 8.01 20.14 1.23
CA PRO A 431 7.86 20.19 -0.22
C PRO A 431 6.89 21.29 -0.65
N ASP A 432 7.38 22.20 -1.50
CA ASP A 432 6.66 23.35 -2.02
C ASP A 432 5.36 22.99 -2.77
N ALA A 433 4.41 23.92 -2.76
CA ALA A 433 3.04 23.76 -3.25
C ALA A 433 2.96 23.43 -4.77
N LEU A 434 4.04 23.69 -5.51
CA LEU A 434 4.16 23.46 -6.96
C LEU A 434 3.93 21.99 -7.36
N LEU A 435 4.22 21.03 -6.46
CA LEU A 435 4.06 19.60 -6.73
C LEU A 435 2.62 19.11 -6.61
N TYR A 436 1.76 19.81 -5.85
CA TYR A 436 0.34 19.44 -5.70
C TYR A 436 -0.53 19.79 -6.92
N GLN A 437 0.02 20.52 -7.91
CA GLN A 437 -0.66 20.74 -9.19
C GLN A 437 -0.54 19.55 -10.15
N MET A 438 0.36 18.60 -9.86
CA MET A 438 0.50 17.36 -10.62
C MET A 438 -0.56 16.35 -10.17
N LYS A 439 -0.97 15.45 -11.07
CA LYS A 439 -1.74 14.28 -10.63
C LYS A 439 -0.83 13.42 -9.78
N TYR A 440 -1.28 13.06 -8.58
CA TYR A 440 -0.52 12.21 -7.68
C TYR A 440 -1.41 11.12 -7.08
N GLN A 441 -0.76 10.08 -6.55
CA GLN A 441 -1.38 9.02 -5.79
C GLN A 441 -0.51 8.72 -4.57
N VAL A 442 -1.14 8.71 -3.39
CA VAL A 442 -0.49 8.28 -2.15
C VAL A 442 -0.75 6.80 -1.93
N HIS A 443 0.32 6.03 -1.73
CA HIS A 443 0.32 4.59 -1.48
C HIS A 443 0.17 4.29 0.01
N ARG A 444 -0.13 3.04 0.35
CA ARG A 444 -0.38 2.63 1.76
C ARG A 444 0.85 2.69 2.66
N ASN A 445 2.04 2.75 2.08
CA ASN A 445 3.31 2.96 2.78
C ASN A 445 3.67 4.46 2.95
N GLY A 446 2.84 5.36 2.42
CA GLY A 446 3.06 6.80 2.45
C GLY A 446 3.97 7.33 1.33
N ASP A 447 4.32 6.51 0.34
CA ASP A 447 4.96 6.96 -0.88
C ASP A 447 3.97 7.77 -1.72
N VAL A 448 4.46 8.85 -2.34
CA VAL A 448 3.64 9.71 -3.19
C VAL A 448 4.16 9.61 -4.62
N THR A 449 3.40 8.98 -5.50
CA THR A 449 3.77 8.90 -6.93
C THR A 449 3.11 10.03 -7.70
N TYR A 450 3.93 10.86 -8.34
CA TYR A 450 3.51 11.97 -9.18
C TYR A 450 3.58 11.57 -10.64
N TYR A 451 2.52 11.87 -11.39
CA TYR A 451 2.36 11.53 -12.79
C TYR A 451 2.38 12.79 -13.68
N MET A 452 3.19 12.77 -14.74
CA MET A 452 3.24 13.83 -15.76
C MET A 452 3.59 13.22 -17.11
N ASP A 453 2.75 13.47 -18.13
CA ASP A 453 2.95 13.04 -19.52
C ASP A 453 3.32 11.53 -19.67
N GLY A 454 2.65 10.68 -18.91
CA GLY A 454 2.87 9.22 -18.93
C GLY A 454 4.10 8.74 -18.16
N LYS A 455 4.80 9.63 -17.46
CA LYS A 455 5.95 9.32 -16.60
C LYS A 455 5.59 9.45 -15.13
N ALA A 456 6.28 8.69 -14.28
CA ALA A 456 6.05 8.63 -12.85
C ALA A 456 7.36 8.83 -12.07
N VAL A 457 7.29 9.62 -11.00
CA VAL A 457 8.36 9.82 -10.03
C VAL A 457 7.77 9.67 -8.63
N THR A 458 8.44 8.95 -7.74
CA THR A 458 7.91 8.62 -6.41
C THR A 458 8.67 9.35 -5.33
N ASP A 459 7.98 10.19 -4.56
CA ASP A 459 8.49 10.80 -3.34
C ASP A 459 8.34 9.84 -2.16
N GLU A 460 9.48 9.39 -1.67
CA GLU A 460 9.61 8.53 -0.52
C GLU A 460 9.97 9.35 0.75
N GLY A 461 9.85 10.67 0.76
CA GLY A 461 10.08 11.54 1.92
C GLY A 461 11.55 11.77 2.26
N LYS A 462 12.39 10.72 2.28
CA LYS A 462 13.86 10.81 2.46
C LYS A 462 14.63 10.72 1.14
N ARG A 463 13.95 10.31 0.08
CA ARG A 463 14.51 10.18 -1.27
C ARG A 463 13.42 10.32 -2.33
N ILE A 464 13.81 10.70 -3.53
CA ILE A 464 12.97 10.73 -4.73
C ILE A 464 13.41 9.58 -5.64
N ARG A 465 12.55 8.57 -5.83
CA ARG A 465 12.81 7.42 -6.69
C ARG A 465 12.32 7.66 -8.11
N VAL A 466 13.10 7.19 -9.06
CA VAL A 466 12.76 7.13 -10.48
C VAL A 466 12.64 5.65 -10.88
N GLY A 467 11.55 5.28 -11.57
CA GLY A 467 11.36 3.90 -12.04
C GLY A 467 12.44 3.46 -13.05
N GLU A 468 12.57 2.16 -13.28
CA GLU A 468 13.63 1.58 -14.14
C GLU A 468 13.58 2.06 -15.61
N ALA A 469 12.38 2.32 -16.14
CA ALA A 469 12.18 2.88 -17.47
C ALA A 469 12.32 4.42 -17.48
N PHE A 470 13.40 4.93 -16.89
CA PHE A 470 13.66 6.37 -16.81
C PHE A 470 14.11 6.96 -18.15
N ASP A 471 13.77 8.22 -18.34
CA ASP A 471 14.21 9.07 -19.44
C ASP A 471 14.64 10.45 -18.93
N GLU A 472 15.13 11.27 -19.86
CA GLU A 472 15.60 12.63 -19.58
C GLU A 472 14.57 13.47 -18.79
N ARG A 473 13.28 13.31 -19.10
CA ARG A 473 12.20 14.10 -18.51
C ARG A 473 11.88 13.66 -17.08
N SER A 474 11.79 12.35 -16.84
CA SER A 474 11.61 11.79 -15.49
C SER A 474 12.79 12.15 -14.58
N ILE A 475 14.02 12.12 -15.09
CA ILE A 475 15.23 12.57 -14.39
C ILE A 475 15.13 14.06 -14.04
N GLN A 476 14.74 14.91 -15.00
CA GLN A 476 14.57 16.34 -14.76
C GLN A 476 13.54 16.62 -13.66
N ILE A 477 12.39 15.94 -13.68
CA ILE A 477 11.36 16.07 -12.66
C ILE A 477 11.91 15.66 -11.30
N ALA A 478 12.58 14.49 -11.24
CA ALA A 478 13.17 13.98 -10.01
C ALA A 478 14.24 14.90 -9.43
N LEU A 479 15.10 15.50 -10.26
CA LEU A 479 16.10 16.49 -9.84
C LEU A 479 15.45 17.74 -9.25
N ARG A 480 14.37 18.25 -9.86
CA ARG A 480 13.64 19.41 -9.35
C ARG A 480 12.93 19.12 -8.03
N MET A 481 12.29 17.96 -7.94
CA MET A 481 11.67 17.48 -6.70
C MET A 481 12.72 17.34 -5.58
N ALA A 482 13.84 16.68 -5.88
CA ALA A 482 14.92 16.48 -4.92
C ALA A 482 15.55 17.81 -4.48
N GLN A 483 15.77 18.75 -5.41
CA GLN A 483 16.27 20.08 -5.07
C GLN A 483 15.31 20.84 -4.15
N ASN A 484 14.01 20.76 -4.43
CA ASN A 484 12.99 21.41 -3.63
C ASN A 484 12.88 20.83 -2.20
N GLN A 485 13.04 19.51 -2.06
CA GLN A 485 12.87 18.81 -0.78
C GLN A 485 14.15 18.77 0.06
N PHE A 486 15.30 18.59 -0.58
CA PHE A 486 16.59 18.37 0.07
C PHE A 486 17.60 19.51 -0.12
N GLY A 487 17.19 20.59 -0.80
CA GLY A 487 18.06 21.71 -1.11
C GLY A 487 19.05 21.43 -2.24
N ASN A 488 20.11 22.23 -2.32
CA ASN A 488 21.02 22.20 -3.46
C ASN A 488 22.03 21.05 -3.40
N ARG A 489 22.21 20.37 -2.26
CA ARG A 489 23.22 19.32 -2.11
C ARG A 489 22.57 17.93 -2.19
N LEU A 490 22.81 17.23 -3.30
CA LEU A 490 22.14 15.96 -3.60
C LEU A 490 23.13 14.78 -3.68
N LYS A 491 22.66 13.62 -3.25
CA LYS A 491 23.29 12.31 -3.47
C LYS A 491 22.44 11.52 -4.47
N ILE A 492 23.08 10.96 -5.50
CA ILE A 492 22.44 10.10 -6.48
C ILE A 492 22.87 8.66 -6.21
N ASN A 493 21.93 7.72 -6.22
CA ASN A 493 22.19 6.28 -6.20
C ASN A 493 21.41 5.61 -7.34
N GLY A 494 21.83 4.41 -7.73
CA GLY A 494 21.25 3.65 -8.84
C GLY A 494 22.33 3.17 -9.80
N SER A 495 21.92 2.76 -11.00
CA SER A 495 22.86 2.32 -12.05
C SER A 495 23.82 3.44 -12.47
N GLU A 496 25.01 3.07 -12.95
CA GLU A 496 25.97 4.05 -13.49
C GLU A 496 25.37 4.87 -14.64
N ILE A 497 24.50 4.24 -15.44
CA ILE A 497 23.76 4.90 -16.53
C ILE A 497 22.86 6.00 -15.97
N PHE A 498 22.05 5.67 -14.95
CA PHE A 498 21.16 6.64 -14.30
C PHE A 498 21.94 7.81 -13.71
N GLN A 499 22.98 7.50 -12.92
CA GLN A 499 23.79 8.51 -12.23
C GLN A 499 24.42 9.49 -13.23
N ARG A 500 25.00 8.96 -14.30
CA ARG A 500 25.60 9.76 -15.37
C ARG A 500 24.56 10.62 -16.07
N GLN A 501 23.43 10.05 -16.51
CA GLN A 501 22.37 10.82 -17.19
C GLN A 501 21.80 11.92 -16.29
N ALA A 502 21.63 11.66 -14.99
CA ALA A 502 21.20 12.68 -14.03
C ALA A 502 22.18 13.86 -13.96
N ALA A 503 23.49 13.60 -13.93
CA ALA A 503 24.50 14.65 -13.96
C ALA A 503 24.51 15.43 -15.28
N GLU A 504 24.38 14.74 -16.42
CA GLU A 504 24.32 15.36 -17.75
C GLU A 504 23.09 16.28 -17.89
N VAL A 505 21.91 15.82 -17.43
CA VAL A 505 20.67 16.60 -17.42
C VAL A 505 20.80 17.83 -16.54
N ALA A 506 21.29 17.67 -15.32
CA ALA A 506 21.51 18.77 -14.39
C ALA A 506 22.45 19.85 -14.97
N GLY A 507 23.55 19.42 -15.59
CA GLY A 507 24.53 20.31 -16.19
C GLY A 507 23.96 21.07 -17.39
N ARG A 508 23.29 20.37 -18.30
CA ARG A 508 22.68 20.98 -19.49
C ARG A 508 21.57 21.98 -19.14
N LEU A 509 20.79 21.69 -18.08
CA LEU A 509 19.75 22.59 -17.59
C LEU A 509 20.30 23.72 -16.71
N GLY A 510 21.61 23.73 -16.41
CA GLY A 510 22.23 24.73 -15.55
C GLY A 510 21.67 24.75 -14.13
N MET A 511 21.26 23.59 -13.61
CA MET A 511 20.62 23.50 -12.29
C MET A 511 21.60 23.90 -11.18
N ASN A 512 21.13 24.71 -10.23
CA ASN A 512 21.89 25.11 -9.05
C ASN A 512 21.92 23.99 -7.99
N ILE A 513 22.48 22.84 -8.35
CA ILE A 513 22.66 21.70 -7.46
C ILE A 513 24.11 21.24 -7.47
N THR A 514 24.58 20.67 -6.38
CA THR A 514 25.92 20.10 -6.21
C THR A 514 25.79 18.64 -5.83
N PHE A 515 26.42 17.76 -6.60
CA PHE A 515 26.44 16.34 -6.27
C PHE A 515 27.51 16.03 -5.22
N THR A 516 27.18 15.15 -4.28
CA THR A 516 28.14 14.67 -3.26
C THR A 516 29.26 13.82 -3.86
N ASP A 517 29.03 13.22 -5.02
CA ASP A 517 30.04 12.50 -5.79
C ASP A 517 30.80 13.48 -6.71
N SER A 518 32.13 13.54 -6.55
CA SER A 518 33.00 14.43 -7.32
C SER A 518 33.05 14.08 -8.81
N ALA A 519 32.95 12.81 -9.18
CA ALA A 519 32.95 12.39 -10.58
C ALA A 519 31.66 12.85 -11.28
N LEU A 520 30.51 12.71 -10.63
CA LEU A 520 29.24 13.22 -11.16
C LEU A 520 29.22 14.76 -11.23
N GLU A 521 29.83 15.44 -10.27
CA GLU A 521 29.97 16.90 -10.31
C GLU A 521 30.84 17.37 -11.49
N GLN A 522 31.89 16.63 -11.84
CA GLN A 522 32.69 16.89 -13.05
C GLN A 522 31.89 16.69 -14.33
N VAL A 523 31.09 15.60 -14.42
CA VAL A 523 30.19 15.35 -15.56
C VAL A 523 29.18 16.51 -15.70
N LYS A 524 28.54 16.90 -14.61
CA LYS A 524 27.62 18.05 -14.57
C LYS A 524 28.31 19.32 -15.07
N GLY A 525 29.50 19.64 -14.53
CA GLY A 525 30.27 20.81 -14.93
C GLY A 525 30.70 20.79 -16.41
N ALA A 526 31.06 19.62 -16.96
CA ALA A 526 31.37 19.47 -18.38
C ALA A 526 30.15 19.74 -19.26
N HIS A 527 28.98 19.20 -18.92
CA HIS A 527 27.73 19.43 -19.64
C HIS A 527 27.21 20.85 -19.48
N GLN A 528 27.43 21.48 -18.33
CA GLN A 528 27.14 22.90 -18.12
C GLN A 528 28.02 23.79 -18.98
N ARG A 529 29.34 23.54 -19.04
CA ARG A 529 30.25 24.26 -19.93
C ARG A 529 29.93 24.01 -21.40
N TYR A 530 29.55 22.79 -21.77
CA TYR A 530 29.15 22.47 -23.14
C TYR A 530 27.85 23.17 -23.54
N ALA A 531 26.84 23.16 -22.68
CA ALA A 531 25.59 23.91 -22.87
C ALA A 531 25.86 25.42 -22.95
N TYR A 532 26.72 25.94 -22.08
CA TYR A 532 27.17 27.34 -22.09
C TYR A 532 27.93 27.70 -23.38
N ARG A 533 28.84 26.84 -23.85
CA ARG A 533 29.57 27.01 -25.13
C ARG A 533 28.65 26.96 -26.35
N LYS A 534 27.55 26.20 -26.28
CA LYS A 534 26.54 26.15 -27.34
C LYS A 534 25.47 27.22 -27.23
N ASP A 535 25.45 28.01 -26.15
CA ASP A 535 24.51 29.13 -26.01
C ASP A 535 24.86 30.21 -27.05
N PRO A 536 23.98 30.48 -28.03
CA PRO A 536 24.25 31.45 -29.09
C PRO A 536 24.54 32.86 -28.55
N VAL A 537 23.92 33.24 -27.44
CA VAL A 537 24.11 34.56 -26.81
C VAL A 537 25.50 34.64 -26.18
N GLN A 538 25.99 33.54 -25.61
CA GLN A 538 27.34 33.50 -25.07
C GLN A 538 28.39 33.46 -26.19
N GLN A 539 28.16 32.69 -27.25
CA GLN A 539 29.02 32.69 -28.43
C GLN A 539 29.14 34.09 -29.04
N TYR A 540 28.04 34.85 -29.06
CA TYR A 540 28.05 36.25 -29.49
C TYR A 540 28.89 37.14 -28.57
N VAL A 541 28.77 36.97 -27.25
CA VAL A 541 29.59 37.70 -26.26
C VAL A 541 31.08 37.39 -26.45
N ASP A 542 31.44 36.10 -26.54
CA ASP A 542 32.82 35.65 -26.71
C ASP A 542 33.42 36.16 -28.03
N GLN A 543 32.66 36.09 -29.13
CA GLN A 543 33.06 36.62 -30.43
C GLN A 543 33.31 38.15 -30.37
N ARG A 544 32.46 38.89 -29.64
CA ARG A 544 32.63 40.34 -29.47
C ARG A 544 33.89 40.65 -28.66
N ASN A 545 34.10 39.97 -27.53
CA ASN A 545 35.27 40.18 -26.69
C ASN A 545 36.58 39.82 -27.39
N ALA A 546 36.61 38.74 -28.18
CA ALA A 546 37.78 38.38 -28.98
C ALA A 546 38.13 39.43 -30.06
N THR A 547 37.17 40.30 -30.40
CA THR A 547 37.37 41.44 -31.32
C THR A 547 37.73 42.72 -30.54
N THR A 548 37.22 42.87 -29.30
CA THR A 548 37.52 43.98 -28.40
C THR A 548 39.01 44.09 -28.07
N ASP A 549 39.72 42.98 -27.89
CA ASP A 549 41.17 42.97 -27.61
C ASP A 549 42.03 43.49 -28.78
N LYS A 550 41.43 43.76 -29.95
CA LYS A 550 42.14 44.20 -31.17
C LYS A 550 41.88 45.66 -31.55
N VAL A 551 40.95 46.35 -30.86
CA VAL A 551 40.54 47.73 -31.18
C VAL A 551 40.30 48.51 -29.89
N ALA A 552 41.02 49.62 -29.70
CA ALA A 552 41.13 50.34 -28.43
C ALA A 552 39.86 51.02 -27.87
N ASP A 553 38.71 50.95 -28.56
CA ASP A 553 37.47 51.67 -28.20
C ASP A 553 36.24 50.75 -28.05
N LEU A 554 36.42 49.43 -27.94
CA LEU A 554 35.30 48.49 -27.79
C LEU A 554 35.04 48.17 -26.32
N LEU A 555 33.79 48.32 -25.89
CA LEU A 555 33.38 47.93 -24.53
C LEU A 555 33.46 46.40 -24.37
N HIS A 556 33.89 45.96 -23.18
CA HIS A 556 33.83 44.55 -22.82
C HIS A 556 32.37 44.09 -22.76
N HIS A 557 32.04 42.98 -23.41
CA HIS A 557 30.71 42.39 -23.42
C HIS A 557 30.59 41.30 -22.36
N ARG A 558 29.49 41.26 -21.63
CA ARG A 558 29.11 40.10 -20.82
C ARG A 558 27.61 39.91 -20.84
N ARG A 559 27.13 38.74 -20.42
CA ARG A 559 25.69 38.55 -20.24
C ARG A 559 25.16 39.42 -19.11
N TYR A 560 23.93 39.87 -19.28
CA TYR A 560 23.15 40.47 -18.20
C TYR A 560 22.86 39.43 -17.10
N GLN A 561 23.08 39.81 -15.84
CA GLN A 561 22.70 39.06 -14.64
C GLN A 561 21.63 39.84 -13.86
N GLU A 562 20.86 39.17 -13.00
CA GLU A 562 19.81 39.86 -12.21
C GLU A 562 20.37 40.96 -11.29
N SER A 563 21.62 40.82 -10.83
CA SER A 563 22.34 41.84 -10.06
C SER A 563 22.59 43.14 -10.86
N ASP A 564 22.46 43.11 -12.18
CA ASP A 564 22.65 44.28 -13.04
C ASP A 564 21.40 45.17 -13.14
N ALA A 565 20.30 44.78 -12.48
CA ALA A 565 19.07 45.57 -12.43
C ALA A 565 19.30 47.04 -12.02
N GLY A 566 18.37 47.89 -12.45
CA GLY A 566 18.40 49.33 -12.25
C GLY A 566 18.56 50.11 -13.57
N THR A 567 19.13 51.31 -13.46
CA THR A 567 19.27 52.24 -14.58
C THR A 567 20.43 51.83 -15.50
N LEU A 568 20.14 51.67 -16.79
CA LEU A 568 21.06 51.23 -17.85
C LEU A 568 20.93 52.14 -19.07
N VAL A 569 21.92 52.12 -19.96
CA VAL A 569 21.86 52.86 -21.24
C VAL A 569 21.58 51.88 -22.38
N TYR A 570 20.51 52.11 -23.13
CA TYR A 570 20.18 51.25 -24.27
C TYR A 570 21.11 51.51 -25.46
N ARG A 571 21.86 50.48 -25.87
CA ARG A 571 22.81 50.54 -27.00
C ARG A 571 22.32 49.83 -28.25
N GLY A 572 21.05 49.43 -28.27
CA GLY A 572 20.38 48.84 -29.42
C GLY A 572 20.03 47.37 -29.22
N GLN A 573 19.62 46.71 -30.30
CA GLN A 573 19.26 45.29 -30.30
C GLN A 573 19.92 44.55 -31.47
N ARG A 574 20.14 43.25 -31.29
CA ARG A 574 20.73 42.37 -32.30
C ARG A 574 19.98 41.05 -32.36
N THR A 575 19.84 40.51 -33.56
CA THR A 575 19.38 39.13 -33.75
C THR A 575 20.62 38.24 -33.80
N ILE A 576 20.69 37.26 -32.91
CA ILE A 576 21.82 36.34 -32.86
C ILE A 576 21.56 35.17 -33.80
N LYS A 577 22.56 34.79 -34.59
CA LYS A 577 22.46 33.68 -35.55
C LYS A 577 22.22 32.37 -34.78
N GLY A 578 21.09 31.72 -35.04
CA GLY A 578 20.70 30.50 -34.32
C GLY A 578 20.28 30.72 -32.87
N GLY A 579 20.04 31.97 -32.45
CA GLY A 579 19.71 32.34 -31.07
C GLY A 579 18.58 33.36 -30.95
N PRO A 580 18.23 33.74 -29.71
CA PRO A 580 17.20 34.75 -29.47
C PRO A 580 17.66 36.14 -29.91
N LYS A 581 16.70 37.06 -30.00
CA LYS A 581 17.02 38.49 -30.12
C LYS A 581 17.52 39.00 -28.77
N VAL A 582 18.50 39.89 -28.79
CA VAL A 582 19.12 40.45 -27.58
C VAL A 582 19.06 41.97 -27.57
N ALA A 583 18.86 42.56 -26.39
CA ALA A 583 19.15 43.95 -26.10
C ALA A 583 20.61 44.10 -25.67
N LEU A 584 21.25 45.16 -26.16
CA LEU A 584 22.57 45.62 -25.74
C LEU A 584 22.37 46.80 -24.78
N LEU A 585 22.82 46.65 -23.55
CA LEU A 585 22.62 47.61 -22.46
C LEU A 585 23.98 47.95 -21.86
N GLU A 586 24.28 49.22 -21.64
CA GLU A 586 25.56 49.62 -21.04
C GLU A 586 25.37 50.00 -19.56
N LYS A 587 26.31 49.53 -18.73
CA LYS A 587 26.46 49.89 -17.32
C LYS A 587 27.95 49.97 -16.99
N GLU A 588 28.40 51.09 -16.42
CA GLU A 588 29.77 51.24 -15.89
C GLU A 588 30.87 50.79 -16.86
N GLY A 589 30.78 51.19 -18.14
CA GLY A 589 31.78 50.83 -19.15
C GLY A 589 31.74 49.36 -19.62
N THR A 590 30.68 48.62 -19.31
CA THR A 590 30.47 47.23 -19.75
C THR A 590 29.19 47.10 -20.58
N MET A 591 29.27 46.37 -21.70
CA MET A 591 28.13 46.04 -22.55
C MET A 591 27.46 44.74 -22.07
N LEU A 592 26.27 44.87 -21.50
CA LEU A 592 25.40 43.79 -21.05
C LEU A 592 24.54 43.29 -22.22
N VAL A 593 24.59 41.98 -22.48
CA VAL A 593 23.79 41.32 -23.50
C VAL A 593 22.64 40.57 -22.82
N ARG A 594 21.40 41.03 -23.04
CA ARG A 594 20.19 40.47 -22.43
C ARG A 594 19.26 39.89 -23.51
N PRO A 595 18.91 38.58 -23.48
CA PRO A 595 17.85 38.04 -24.33
C PRO A 595 16.53 38.76 -24.10
N ILE A 596 15.81 39.04 -25.18
CA ILE A 596 14.51 39.73 -25.16
C ILE A 596 13.48 38.97 -26.00
N ASN A 597 12.23 38.99 -25.55
CA ASN A 597 11.11 38.46 -26.32
C ASN A 597 10.62 39.46 -27.40
N GLN A 598 9.67 39.04 -28.23
CA GLN A 598 9.19 39.85 -29.37
C GLN A 598 8.51 41.16 -28.94
N GLU A 599 7.82 41.15 -27.80
CA GLU A 599 7.14 42.32 -27.24
C GLU A 599 8.16 43.36 -26.74
N GLN A 600 9.12 42.93 -25.92
CA GLN A 600 10.23 43.74 -25.43
C GLN A 600 11.05 44.32 -26.59
N ALA A 601 11.33 43.52 -27.62
CA ALA A 601 12.05 43.97 -28.82
C ALA A 601 11.31 45.05 -29.60
N SER A 602 9.97 45.00 -29.63
CA SER A 602 9.14 45.99 -30.30
C SER A 602 9.11 47.30 -29.52
N LYS A 603 8.98 47.23 -28.19
CA LYS A 603 9.09 48.38 -27.27
C LYS A 603 10.45 49.06 -27.40
N LEU A 604 11.54 48.29 -27.31
CA LEU A 604 12.91 48.80 -27.44
C LEU A 604 13.27 49.29 -28.86
N LYS A 605 12.51 48.92 -29.89
CA LYS A 605 12.67 49.47 -31.24
C LYS A 605 12.28 50.94 -31.31
N GLN A 606 11.41 51.40 -30.41
CA GLN A 606 10.94 52.78 -30.34
C GLN A 606 11.91 53.67 -29.52
N CYS A 607 12.83 53.07 -28.75
CA CYS A 607 13.88 53.79 -28.03
C CYS A 607 14.99 54.25 -28.96
N ARG A 608 15.46 55.50 -28.78
CA ARG A 608 16.71 55.94 -29.39
C ARG A 608 17.90 55.25 -28.72
N VAL A 609 18.91 54.90 -29.51
CA VAL A 609 20.19 54.43 -28.98
C VAL A 609 20.80 55.55 -28.13
N GLY A 610 21.23 55.23 -26.91
CA GLY A 610 21.67 56.18 -25.90
C GLY A 610 20.59 56.58 -24.88
N SER A 611 19.33 56.15 -25.08
CA SER A 611 18.27 56.36 -24.09
C SER A 611 18.54 55.62 -22.79
N VAL A 612 18.22 56.25 -21.67
CA VAL A 612 18.24 55.63 -20.35
C VAL A 612 17.01 54.72 -20.22
N VAL A 613 17.24 53.48 -19.84
CA VAL A 613 16.21 52.46 -19.60
C VAL A 613 16.35 51.90 -18.19
N GLU A 614 15.25 51.47 -17.61
CA GLU A 614 15.21 50.80 -16.32
C GLU A 614 14.96 49.32 -16.55
N ALA A 615 15.87 48.48 -16.09
CA ALA A 615 15.75 47.04 -16.20
C ALA A 615 15.51 46.43 -14.82
N ASP A 616 14.43 45.67 -14.67
CA ASP A 616 14.28 44.71 -13.57
C ASP A 616 14.55 43.28 -14.09
N GLY A 617 14.58 42.30 -13.19
CA GLY A 617 14.83 40.89 -13.54
C GLY A 617 13.93 40.35 -14.67
N THR A 618 12.75 40.93 -14.87
CA THR A 618 11.71 40.47 -15.81
C THR A 618 11.42 41.43 -16.98
N CYS A 619 11.66 42.73 -16.84
CA CYS A 619 11.24 43.75 -17.80
C CYS A 619 12.35 44.79 -18.08
N ILE A 620 12.22 45.49 -19.21
CA ILE A 620 12.99 46.69 -19.56
C ILE A 620 11.98 47.78 -19.89
N GLN A 621 11.94 48.83 -19.07
CA GLN A 621 11.09 50.00 -19.24
C GLN A 621 11.89 51.20 -19.71
N ILE A 622 11.24 52.05 -20.52
CA ILE A 622 11.84 53.28 -21.03
C ILE A 622 11.62 54.37 -19.97
N LYS A 623 12.68 55.03 -19.51
CA LYS A 623 12.51 56.29 -18.77
C LYS A 623 12.17 57.37 -19.79
N ASP A 624 10.88 57.63 -20.00
CA ASP A 624 10.46 58.82 -20.73
C ASP A 624 11.00 60.04 -20.00
N ARG A 625 11.77 60.88 -20.71
CA ARG A 625 11.97 62.26 -20.27
C ARG A 625 10.61 62.92 -20.34
N GLY A 626 9.96 63.06 -19.18
CA GLY A 626 8.81 63.94 -19.02
C GLY A 626 9.13 65.30 -19.64
N ARG A 627 8.16 65.81 -20.41
CA ARG A 627 8.06 67.22 -20.79
C ARG A 627 8.29 68.09 -19.54
N GLU A 628 9.22 69.04 -19.64
CA GLU A 628 9.00 70.35 -19.02
C GLU A 628 7.88 71.08 -19.77
#